data_AF-A0A5C9E0R7-F1
#
_entry.id   AF-A0A5C9E0R7-F1
#
_cell.length_a   1.000
_cell.length_b   1.000
_cell.length_c   1.000
_cell.angle_alpha   90.00
_cell.angle_beta   90.00
_cell.angle_gamma   90.00
#
_symmetry.space_group_name_H-M   'P 1'
#
loop_
_entity.id
_entity.type
_entity.pdbx_description
1 polymer ?
#
loop_
_entity_poly.entity_id
_entity_poly.type
_entity_poly.pdbx_seq_one_letter_code
_entity_poly.pdbx_strand_id
1 'polypeptide(L)'
;MFGDETYSQFLHHNHHYRQITAESREAVPAACINSSEFHSYFFEVVERTVADSKIDGVFLDEPHYYPLLAESEFTCVCEECQVEYERLYSEPMSFDYSKRIEKFREESMLRFLNDTCRAIKSASTSTEVAVCVLPIEGPTFVP
;
A
#
# COMPACT_ATOMS: atom_id res chain seq x y z
N MET A 1 -13.77 -18.57 -6.63
CA MET A 1 -12.40 -18.03 -6.57
C MET A 1 -11.47 -19.22 -6.63
N PHE A 2 -10.60 -19.30 -7.63
CA PHE A 2 -9.53 -20.30 -7.67
C PHE A 2 -8.21 -19.55 -7.48
N GLY A 3 -7.48 -19.85 -6.40
CA GLY A 3 -6.07 -19.47 -6.21
C GLY A 3 -5.80 -18.31 -5.26
N ASP A 4 -5.46 -18.67 -4.02
CA ASP A 4 -4.63 -17.95 -3.03
C ASP A 4 -5.19 -16.77 -2.20
N GLU A 5 -5.90 -15.79 -2.77
CA GLU A 5 -6.23 -14.58 -2.00
C GLU A 5 -7.71 -14.44 -1.61
N THR A 6 -7.96 -13.87 -0.43
CA THR A 6 -9.31 -13.47 0.01
C THR A 6 -9.73 -12.15 -0.63
N TYR A 7 -11.02 -11.96 -0.84
CA TYR A 7 -11.52 -10.69 -1.39
C TYR A 7 -11.32 -9.56 -0.38
N SER A 8 -10.92 -8.37 -0.85
CA SER A 8 -10.86 -7.17 -0.01
C SER A 8 -12.27 -6.70 0.37
N GLN A 9 -12.62 -6.80 1.65
CA GLN A 9 -13.90 -6.26 2.16
C GLN A 9 -14.00 -4.74 1.94
N PHE A 10 -12.88 -4.02 2.06
CA PHE A 10 -12.81 -2.59 1.81
C PHE A 10 -13.16 -2.25 0.35
N LEU A 11 -12.49 -2.88 -0.61
CA LEU A 11 -12.69 -2.58 -2.04
C LEU A 11 -14.02 -3.10 -2.59
N HIS A 12 -14.68 -4.03 -1.90
CA HIS A 12 -16.03 -4.45 -2.24
C HIS A 12 -17.04 -3.29 -2.12
N HIS A 13 -16.87 -2.45 -1.10
CA HIS A 13 -17.75 -1.31 -0.83
C HIS A 13 -17.18 0.02 -1.33
N ASN A 14 -15.86 0.11 -1.51
CA ASN A 14 -15.16 1.36 -1.81
C ASN A 14 -14.22 1.23 -3.01
N HIS A 15 -14.77 0.87 -4.17
CA HIS A 15 -14.00 0.61 -5.39
C HIS A 15 -13.24 1.82 -5.96
N HIS A 16 -13.58 3.04 -5.52
CA HIS A 16 -12.92 4.28 -5.96
C HIS A 16 -11.51 4.47 -5.37
N TYR A 17 -11.20 3.82 -4.24
CA TYR A 17 -9.87 3.90 -3.60
C TYR A 17 -8.90 2.83 -4.09
N ARG A 18 -9.11 2.34 -5.31
CA ARG A 18 -8.19 1.42 -5.97
C ARG A 18 -6.93 2.15 -6.41
N GLN A 19 -5.84 1.40 -6.52
CA GLN A 19 -4.65 1.90 -7.22
C GLN A 19 -5.01 2.12 -8.69
N ILE A 20 -4.50 3.20 -9.27
CA ILE A 20 -4.70 3.57 -10.67
C ILE A 20 -3.37 3.40 -11.40
N THR A 21 -3.39 2.82 -12.60
CA THR A 21 -2.23 2.64 -13.49
C THR A 21 -1.78 3.96 -14.12
N ALA A 22 -0.48 4.06 -14.43
CA ALA A 22 0.14 5.24 -15.03
C ALA A 22 -0.28 5.45 -16.48
N GLU A 23 -0.16 4.41 -17.31
CA GLU A 23 -0.44 4.46 -18.75
C GLU A 23 -1.94 4.44 -19.04
N SER A 24 -2.64 3.37 -18.62
CA SER A 24 -4.05 3.16 -19.00
C SER A 24 -5.04 3.96 -18.16
N ARG A 25 -4.61 4.51 -17.02
CA ARG A 25 -5.48 5.21 -16.05
C ARG A 25 -6.64 4.32 -15.54
N GLU A 26 -6.44 3.02 -15.55
CA GLU A 26 -7.41 2.03 -15.13
C GLU A 26 -7.22 1.66 -13.66
N ALA A 27 -8.33 1.28 -13.01
CA ALA A 27 -8.30 0.82 -11.64
C ALA A 27 -7.95 -0.66 -11.55
N VAL A 28 -6.94 -1.00 -10.75
CA VAL A 28 -6.56 -2.39 -10.45
C VAL A 28 -7.18 -2.86 -9.15
N PRO A 29 -7.34 -4.18 -8.92
CA PRO A 29 -8.00 -4.70 -7.72
C PRO A 29 -7.14 -4.64 -6.43
N ALA A 30 -6.39 -3.55 -6.22
CA ALA A 30 -5.62 -3.29 -5.00
C ALA A 30 -5.97 -1.89 -4.46
N ALA A 31 -5.89 -1.70 -3.14
CA ALA A 31 -6.20 -0.42 -2.51
C ALA A 31 -4.99 0.53 -2.61
N CYS A 32 -5.25 1.83 -2.77
CA CYS A 32 -4.20 2.84 -2.71
C CYS A 32 -3.68 2.98 -1.27
N ILE A 33 -2.40 2.69 -1.05
CA ILE A 33 -1.77 2.82 0.27
C ILE A 33 -1.59 4.29 0.72
N ASN A 34 -1.91 5.26 -0.13
CA ASN A 34 -1.92 6.67 0.22
C ASN A 34 -3.35 7.20 0.43
N SER A 35 -4.37 6.36 0.25
CA SER A 35 -5.75 6.78 0.45
C SER A 35 -6.06 6.99 1.93
N SER A 36 -6.59 8.18 2.25
CA SER A 36 -6.95 8.52 3.63
C SER A 36 -8.06 7.62 4.19
N GLU A 37 -8.99 7.19 3.33
CA GLU A 37 -10.10 6.31 3.68
C GLU A 37 -9.64 4.87 3.83
N PHE A 38 -8.69 4.43 2.99
CA PHE A 38 -8.06 3.13 3.18
C PHE A 38 -7.27 3.09 4.48
N HIS A 39 -6.50 4.14 4.80
CA HIS A 39 -5.79 4.28 6.08
C HIS A 39 -6.74 4.17 7.27
N SER A 40 -7.82 4.96 7.25
CA SER A 40 -8.81 4.99 8.33
C SER A 40 -9.41 3.60 8.57
N TYR A 41 -9.82 2.91 7.49
CA TYR A 41 -10.34 1.55 7.58
C TYR A 41 -9.28 0.54 8.07
N PHE A 42 -8.10 0.55 7.46
CA PHE A 42 -7.06 -0.44 7.71
C PHE A 42 -6.54 -0.34 9.14
N PHE A 43 -6.22 0.87 9.61
CA PHE A 43 -5.70 1.06 10.97
C PHE A 43 -6.75 0.79 12.03
N GLU A 44 -8.03 1.12 11.82
CA GLU A 44 -9.10 0.72 12.73
C GLU A 44 -9.18 -0.81 12.87
N VAL A 45 -9.09 -1.54 11.74
CA VAL A 45 -9.10 -3.01 11.74
C VAL A 45 -7.88 -3.57 12.45
N VAL A 46 -6.68 -3.02 12.19
CA VAL A 46 -5.44 -3.45 12.85
C VAL A 46 -5.53 -3.23 14.35
N GLU A 47 -5.88 -2.03 14.80
CA GLU A 47 -5.98 -1.69 16.22
C GLU A 47 -7.00 -2.58 16.94
N ARG A 48 -8.20 -2.73 16.38
CA ARG A 48 -9.23 -3.61 16.94
C ARG A 48 -8.76 -5.06 17.00
N THR A 49 -8.16 -5.57 15.93
CA THR A 49 -7.68 -6.95 15.87
C THR A 49 -6.62 -7.22 16.92
N VAL A 50 -5.65 -6.30 17.09
CA VAL A 50 -4.60 -6.42 18.10
C VAL A 50 -5.17 -6.29 19.52
N ALA A 51 -6.07 -5.34 19.76
CA ALA A 51 -6.67 -5.11 21.08
C ALA A 51 -7.55 -6.29 21.55
N ASP A 52 -8.31 -6.89 20.63
CA ASP A 52 -9.23 -7.99 20.94
C ASP A 52 -8.54 -9.37 20.97
N SER A 53 -7.28 -9.45 20.52
CA SER A 53 -6.53 -10.70 20.42
C SER A 53 -5.42 -10.82 21.46
N LYS A 54 -5.15 -12.04 21.94
CA LYS A 54 -3.97 -12.34 22.76
C LYS A 54 -2.86 -12.89 21.87
N ILE A 55 -2.19 -11.98 21.16
CA ILE A 55 -1.10 -12.31 20.22
C ILE A 55 0.22 -11.72 20.70
N ASP A 56 1.31 -12.45 20.44
CA ASP A 56 2.67 -11.98 20.74
C ASP A 56 3.29 -11.19 19.58
N GLY A 57 2.76 -11.35 18.37
CA GLY A 57 3.26 -10.63 17.21
C GLY A 57 2.31 -10.61 16.02
N VAL A 58 2.57 -9.66 15.13
CA VAL A 58 1.91 -9.48 13.82
C VAL A 58 2.95 -9.69 12.73
N PHE A 59 2.60 -10.53 11.75
CA PHE A 59 3.38 -10.74 10.54
C PHE A 59 2.72 -10.01 9.38
N LEU A 60 3.41 -9.02 8.82
CA LEU A 60 2.99 -8.32 7.61
C LEU A 60 3.56 -9.07 6.42
N ASP A 61 2.69 -9.80 5.73
CA ASP A 61 3.04 -10.62 4.60
C ASP A 61 3.15 -9.78 3.33
N GLU A 62 4.36 -9.69 2.79
CA GLU A 62 4.70 -9.14 1.48
C GLU A 62 3.95 -7.85 1.09
N PRO A 63 4.04 -6.73 1.84
CA PRO A 63 3.39 -5.48 1.44
C PRO A 63 3.98 -4.97 0.12
N HIS A 64 3.14 -4.91 -0.93
CA HIS A 64 3.55 -4.53 -2.28
C HIS A 64 2.50 -3.68 -3.00
N TYR A 65 2.93 -2.96 -4.03
CA TYR A 65 2.04 -2.34 -5.01
C TYR A 65 1.52 -3.39 -5.99
N TYR A 66 0.36 -3.18 -6.59
CA TYR A 66 -0.22 -4.15 -7.52
C TYR A 66 0.79 -4.54 -8.62
N PRO A 67 1.09 -5.84 -8.78
CA PRO A 67 2.11 -6.29 -9.73
C PRO A 67 1.59 -6.12 -11.16
N LEU A 68 2.40 -5.46 -11.99
CA LEU A 68 2.12 -5.23 -13.40
C LEU A 68 3.18 -5.96 -14.24
N LEU A 69 2.79 -6.40 -15.43
CA LEU A 69 3.67 -7.17 -16.32
C LEU A 69 4.65 -6.31 -17.12
N ALA A 70 4.33 -5.02 -17.33
CA ALA A 70 5.16 -4.12 -18.12
C ALA A 70 6.12 -3.35 -17.21
N GLU A 71 7.41 -3.35 -17.55
CA GLU A 71 8.48 -2.69 -16.78
C GLU A 71 8.32 -1.16 -16.68
N SER A 72 7.66 -0.52 -17.63
CA SER A 72 7.39 0.92 -17.59
C SER A 72 6.12 1.28 -16.84
N GLU A 73 5.28 0.30 -16.53
CA GLU A 73 3.94 0.51 -15.96
C GLU A 73 4.00 0.43 -14.44
N PHE A 74 3.25 1.30 -13.76
CA PHE A 74 3.21 1.35 -12.31
C PHE A 74 1.89 1.94 -11.82
N THR A 75 1.52 1.62 -10.59
CA THR A 75 0.27 2.10 -10.00
C THR A 75 0.48 3.25 -9.02
N CYS A 76 -0.61 3.67 -8.37
CA CYS A 76 -0.63 4.74 -7.37
C CYS A 76 -0.33 6.12 -7.98
N VAL A 77 -1.02 6.42 -9.09
CA VAL A 77 -1.08 7.73 -9.74
C VAL A 77 -2.50 8.34 -9.67
N CYS A 78 -3.28 7.95 -8.67
CA CYS A 78 -4.58 8.55 -8.37
C CYS A 78 -4.42 10.00 -7.89
N GLU A 79 -5.54 10.73 -7.77
CA GLU A 79 -5.53 12.14 -7.34
C GLU A 79 -4.81 12.36 -6.00
N GLU A 80 -5.06 11.50 -5.00
CA GLU A 80 -4.38 11.59 -3.70
C GLU A 80 -2.86 11.43 -3.83
N CYS A 81 -2.39 10.50 -4.68
CA CYS A 81 -0.96 10.34 -4.92
C CYS A 81 -0.35 11.52 -5.68
N GLN A 82 -1.08 12.12 -6.62
CA GLN A 82 -0.64 13.30 -7.36
C GLN A 82 -0.46 14.49 -6.39
N VAL A 83 -1.44 14.72 -5.51
CA VAL A 83 -1.40 15.78 -4.49
C VAL A 83 -0.26 15.53 -3.49
N GLU A 84 -0.12 14.30 -3.00
CA GLU A 84 0.92 13.96 -2.04
C GLU A 84 2.32 14.06 -2.64
N TYR A 85 2.50 13.62 -3.90
CA TYR A 85 3.75 13.79 -4.62
C TYR A 85 4.10 15.27 -4.78
N GLU A 86 3.16 16.09 -5.26
CA GLU A 86 3.39 17.53 -5.45
C GLU A 86 3.74 18.22 -4.13
N ARG A 87 3.09 17.82 -3.02
CA ARG A 87 3.40 18.31 -1.67
C ARG A 87 4.84 17.98 -1.25
N LEU A 88 5.35 16.79 -1.59
CA LEU A 88 6.68 16.33 -1.20
C LEU A 88 7.80 16.87 -2.09
N TYR A 89 7.54 17.00 -3.40
CA TYR A 89 8.55 17.29 -4.41
C TYR A 89 8.43 18.69 -5.03
N SER A 90 7.36 19.43 -4.72
CA SER A 90 7.06 20.76 -5.27
C SER A 90 6.98 20.79 -6.81
N GLU A 91 6.59 19.67 -7.42
CA GLU A 91 6.45 19.50 -8.86
C GLU A 91 5.32 18.49 -9.16
N PRO A 92 4.66 18.57 -10.33
CA PRO A 92 3.63 17.60 -10.68
C PRO A 92 4.22 16.20 -10.87
N MET A 93 3.47 15.16 -10.48
CA MET A 93 3.90 13.78 -10.63
C MET A 93 3.85 13.36 -12.10
N SER A 94 4.96 12.81 -12.59
CA SER A 94 5.02 12.24 -13.95
C SER A 94 4.26 10.91 -14.05
N PHE A 95 3.77 10.60 -15.25
CA PHE A 95 3.28 9.27 -15.61
C PHE A 95 4.37 8.36 -16.21
N ASP A 96 5.56 8.90 -16.42
CA ASP A 96 6.74 8.11 -16.80
C ASP A 96 7.49 7.65 -15.54
N TYR A 97 7.82 6.35 -15.49
CA TYR A 97 8.59 5.81 -14.38
C TYR A 97 9.98 6.44 -14.32
N SER A 98 10.31 7.05 -13.19
CA SER A 98 11.59 7.73 -12.96
C SER A 98 12.10 7.46 -11.55
N LYS A 99 13.37 7.77 -11.28
CA LYS A 99 13.95 7.67 -9.92
C LYS A 99 13.19 8.49 -8.88
N ARG A 100 12.49 9.56 -9.29
CA ARG A 100 11.63 10.34 -8.40
C ARG A 100 10.37 9.56 -8.01
N ILE A 101 9.73 8.92 -8.99
CA ILE A 101 8.56 8.07 -8.77
C ILE A 101 8.94 6.85 -7.91
N GLU A 102 10.06 6.20 -8.22
CA GLU A 102 10.61 5.10 -7.43
C GLU A 102 10.78 5.52 -5.95
N LYS A 103 11.48 6.63 -5.70
CA LYS A 103 11.68 7.15 -4.35
C LYS A 103 10.37 7.51 -3.65
N PHE A 104 9.42 8.14 -4.34
CA PHE A 104 8.10 8.45 -3.80
C PHE A 104 7.35 7.18 -3.36
N ARG A 105 7.43 6.11 -4.16
CA ARG A 105 6.81 4.82 -3.86
C ARG A 105 7.48 4.14 -2.67
N GLU A 106 8.81 4.17 -2.58
CA GLU A 106 9.54 3.66 -1.42
C GLU A 106 9.17 4.40 -0.14
N GLU A 107 9.19 5.74 -0.18
CA GLU A 107 8.83 6.59 0.97
C GLU A 107 7.37 6.40 1.39
N SER A 108 6.46 6.21 0.44
CA SER A 108 5.05 5.94 0.71
C SER A 108 4.84 4.58 1.38
N MET A 109 5.52 3.54 0.90
CA MET A 109 5.47 2.21 1.52
C MET A 109 6.08 2.23 2.92
N LEU A 110 7.25 2.85 3.09
CA LEU A 110 7.89 2.98 4.39
C LEU A 110 7.03 3.75 5.39
N ARG A 111 6.36 4.82 4.95
CA ARG A 111 5.40 5.56 5.79
C ARG A 111 4.25 4.66 6.22
N PHE A 112 3.60 3.98 5.27
CA PHE A 112 2.50 3.06 5.56
C PHE A 112 2.90 1.95 6.55
N LEU A 113 4.08 1.34 6.39
CA LEU A 113 4.59 0.32 7.31
C LEU A 113 4.90 0.89 8.69
N ASN A 114 5.51 2.07 8.77
CA ASN A 114 5.75 2.73 10.05
C ASN A 114 4.43 3.07 10.77
N ASP A 115 3.43 3.55 10.05
CA ASP A 115 2.11 3.86 10.61
C ASP A 115 1.39 2.58 11.06
N THR A 116 1.53 1.48 10.32
CA THR A 116 1.05 0.16 10.72
C THR A 116 1.71 -0.30 12.03
N CYS A 117 3.03 -0.20 12.15
CA CYS A 117 3.74 -0.50 13.38
C CYS A 117 3.27 0.37 14.56
N ARG A 118 3.01 1.65 14.32
CA ARG A 118 2.48 2.57 15.35
C ARG A 118 1.07 2.16 15.79
N ALA A 119 0.19 1.81 14.86
CA ALA A 119 -1.16 1.34 15.17
C ALA A 119 -1.11 0.07 16.04
N ILE A 120 -0.29 -0.91 15.65
CA ILE A 120 -0.09 -2.16 16.42
C ILE A 120 0.42 -1.86 17.83
N LYS A 121 1.48 -1.06 17.96
CA LYS A 121 2.09 -0.73 19.26
C LYS A 121 1.18 0.16 20.13
N SER A 122 0.28 0.94 19.53
CA SER A 122 -0.72 1.73 20.27
C SER A 122 -1.80 0.83 20.88
N ALA A 123 -2.19 -0.23 20.18
CA ALA A 123 -3.14 -1.23 20.70
C ALA A 123 -2.49 -2.18 21.73
N SER A 124 -1.23 -2.57 21.53
CA SER A 124 -0.48 -3.43 22.45
C SER A 124 1.03 -3.21 22.34
N THR A 125 1.63 -2.66 23.39
CA THR A 125 3.07 -2.32 23.41
C THR A 125 3.98 -3.54 23.37
N SER A 126 3.51 -4.70 23.85
CA SER A 126 4.25 -5.96 23.87
C SER A 126 4.17 -6.76 22.56
N THR A 127 3.29 -6.40 21.63
CA THR A 127 3.13 -7.13 20.37
C THR A 127 4.26 -6.81 19.41
N GLU A 128 5.04 -7.80 19.00
CA GLU A 128 6.13 -7.62 18.03
C GLU A 128 5.62 -7.53 16.59
N VAL A 129 6.41 -6.90 15.71
CA VAL A 129 6.05 -6.77 14.28
C VAL A 129 7.18 -7.33 13.44
N ALA A 130 6.84 -8.25 12.54
CA ALA A 130 7.74 -8.77 11.52
C ALA A 130 7.17 -8.45 10.14
N VAL A 131 8.02 -8.08 9.18
CA VAL A 131 7.61 -7.77 7.81
C VAL A 131 8.39 -8.65 6.86
N CYS A 132 7.69 -9.37 5.98
CA CYS A 132 8.30 -10.06 4.85
C CYS A 132 8.43 -9.06 3.69
N VAL A 133 9.64 -8.77 3.26
CA VAL A 133 9.86 -7.90 2.10
C VAL A 133 10.34 -8.75 0.94
N LEU A 134 9.65 -8.62 -0.19
CA LEU A 134 10.02 -9.29 -1.42
C LEU A 134 11.36 -8.71 -1.95
N PRO A 135 12.35 -9.55 -2.29
CA PRO A 135 13.65 -9.09 -2.80
C PRO A 135 13.56 -8.77 -4.31
N ILE A 136 12.65 -7.86 -4.68
CA ILE A 136 12.40 -7.50 -6.07
C ILE A 136 13.10 -6.18 -6.37
N GLU A 137 13.91 -6.16 -7.42
CA GLU A 137 14.47 -4.94 -7.99
C GLU A 137 13.55 -4.44 -9.12
N GLY A 138 13.20 -3.14 -9.10
CA GLY A 138 12.37 -2.51 -10.14
C GLY A 138 10.86 -2.67 -9.95
N PRO A 139 10.04 -2.21 -10.92
CA PRO A 139 8.58 -2.12 -10.78
C PRO A 139 7.83 -3.44 -10.99
N THR A 140 8.50 -4.51 -11.39
CA THR A 140 7.88 -5.78 -11.80
C THR A 140 8.21 -6.93 -10.86
N PHE A 141 7.19 -7.68 -10.47
CA PHE A 141 7.35 -9.08 -10.06
C PHE A 141 7.62 -9.90 -11.33
N VAL A 142 8.80 -10.50 -11.47
CA VAL A 142 9.07 -11.47 -12.53
C VAL A 142 8.83 -12.86 -11.93
N PRO A 143 7.73 -13.55 -12.29
CA PRO A 143 7.47 -14.92 -11.83
C PRO A 143 8.45 -15.93 -12.43
#